data_AF-A0A4Q6FQL6-F1
#
_entry.id   AF-A0A4Q6FQL6-F1
#
_cell.length_a   1.000
_cell.length_b   1.000
_cell.length_c   1.000
_cell.angle_alpha   90.00
_cell.angle_beta   90.00
_cell.angle_gamma   90.00
#
_symmetry.space_group_name_H-M   'P 1'
#
loop_
_entity.id
_entity.type
_entity.pdbx_description
1 polymer ?
#
loop_
_entity_poly.entity_id
_entity_poly.type
_entity_poly.pdbx_seq_one_letter_code
_entity_poly.pdbx_strand_id
1 'polypeptide(L)'
;LPSPIAVLTLSQDQATGKLDLVKYHNVDTSAVDGLWITCGASISPWNTHLSSEEYYPDASFVSTNTQFQAFSQNLYGDVNKANPYHYGHMPEVTVSIDGTGSIKKHYCLGRISHELVQVMPDERTVLMGDDATNGGAFMFIADKPKDLSSGILYAAKWIQKTAEKGGSADLKWIKLGHATSDEVKALADKLTSADILDVQLVDPVNEAYKKIRYGGKDNWVKWTENQKQAQIFLETHRYAASVGASLGFTKWEGTTVNASDKVAYVAMAAIASSMTDGTTDIVVNANKSGAVYALNLKGGQTDSEGNRIDSEWTPVDMAAIPDLVGEDLKTPDALGNLANPDRVANPDNLKYSETLRVLFVGEDSGMHVNNFLWAYQIDSGRLTRLLATPAGAESTGLHAVDDMNGYTYIMSNFQHPGDWELTKDELGQVTGGLHAKVFESLDPLVKKNFKNRFGAAVGYLTARAPGL
;
A
#
# COMPACT_ATOMS: atom_id res chain seq x y z
N LEU A 1 4.37 13.08 -13.68
CA LEU A 1 5.85 13.07 -13.81
C LEU A 1 6.34 11.73 -13.27
N PRO A 2 7.49 11.21 -13.71
CA PRO A 2 8.11 10.05 -13.10
C PRO A 2 8.43 10.31 -11.63
N SER A 3 8.22 9.32 -10.76
CA SER A 3 8.51 9.45 -9.33
C SER A 3 10.01 9.41 -9.05
N PRO A 4 10.57 10.36 -8.29
CA PRO A 4 11.96 10.30 -7.84
C PRO A 4 12.08 9.53 -6.51
N ILE A 5 13.24 8.90 -6.30
CA ILE A 5 13.71 8.47 -4.97
C ILE A 5 15.03 9.18 -4.67
N ALA A 6 15.20 9.60 -3.42
CA ALA A 6 16.45 10.19 -2.96
C ALA A 6 16.91 9.59 -1.63
N VAL A 7 18.23 9.54 -1.47
CA VAL A 7 18.90 9.18 -0.22
C VAL A 7 19.32 10.46 0.49
N LEU A 8 18.90 10.59 1.75
CA LEU A 8 19.26 11.70 2.62
C LEU A 8 20.19 11.18 3.73
N THR A 9 21.39 11.75 3.84
CA THR A 9 22.29 11.49 4.97
C THR A 9 22.08 12.53 6.04
N LEU A 10 21.78 12.07 7.25
CA LEU A 10 21.53 12.92 8.42
C LEU A 10 22.66 12.77 9.45
N SER A 11 23.09 13.87 10.06
CA SER A 11 23.97 13.88 11.23
C SER A 11 23.14 14.04 12.49
N GLN A 12 23.41 13.22 13.50
CA GLN A 12 22.72 13.25 14.78
C GLN A 12 23.54 13.99 15.84
N ASP A 13 22.94 15.00 16.46
CA ASP A 13 23.46 15.65 17.65
C ASP A 13 23.38 14.69 18.84
N GLN A 14 24.53 14.38 19.46
CA GLN A 14 24.62 13.38 20.52
C GLN A 14 23.96 13.78 21.85
N ALA A 15 23.75 15.08 22.09
CA ALA A 15 23.18 15.57 23.34
C ALA A 15 21.65 15.71 23.28
N THR A 16 21.11 15.93 22.08
CA THR A 16 19.71 16.26 21.87
C THR A 16 18.97 15.27 20.98
N GLY A 17 19.67 14.46 20.19
CA GLY A 17 19.07 13.61 19.16
C GLY A 17 18.56 14.39 17.96
N LYS A 18 18.92 15.67 17.80
CA LYS A 18 18.52 16.42 16.61
C LYS A 18 19.24 15.88 15.36
N LEU A 19 18.49 15.56 14.32
CA LEU A 19 18.99 15.20 13.00
C LEU A 19 19.09 16.44 12.09
N ASP A 20 20.25 16.64 11.48
CA ASP A 20 20.54 17.70 10.49
C ASP A 20 20.94 17.09 9.14
N LEU A 21 20.39 17.60 8.04
CA LEU A 21 20.69 17.12 6.68
C LEU A 21 22.12 17.48 6.27
N VAL A 22 22.88 16.48 5.84
CA VAL A 22 24.29 16.64 5.40
C VAL A 22 24.47 16.38 3.91
N LYS A 23 23.80 15.35 3.38
CA LYS A 23 23.88 15.00 1.96
C LYS A 23 22.51 14.62 1.41
N TYR A 24 22.34 14.87 0.11
CA TYR A 24 21.17 14.51 -0.66
C TYR A 24 21.64 13.95 -2.01
N HIS A 25 21.23 12.72 -2.33
CA HIS A 25 21.52 12.09 -3.62
C HIS A 25 20.24 11.55 -4.23
N ASN A 26 19.95 11.92 -5.48
CA ASN A 26 18.95 11.20 -6.26
C ASN A 26 19.46 9.78 -6.55
N VAL A 27 18.56 8.80 -6.52
CA VAL A 27 18.82 7.46 -7.01
C VAL A 27 18.59 7.46 -8.52
N ASP A 28 19.56 6.97 -9.29
CA ASP A 28 19.39 6.80 -10.73
C ASP A 28 18.47 5.61 -11.02
N THR A 29 17.29 5.89 -11.59
CA THR A 29 16.26 4.89 -11.92
C THR A 29 16.30 4.45 -13.39
N SER A 30 17.28 4.90 -14.18
CA SER A 30 17.37 4.58 -15.60
C SER A 30 17.51 3.08 -15.88
N ALA A 31 18.16 2.34 -14.98
CA ALA A 31 18.33 0.89 -15.08
C ALA A 31 17.03 0.08 -14.85
N VAL A 32 15.96 0.73 -14.39
CA VAL A 32 14.66 0.10 -14.08
C VAL A 32 13.49 0.80 -14.77
N ASP A 33 13.77 1.50 -15.87
CA ASP A 33 12.76 2.14 -16.72
C ASP A 33 11.95 3.23 -16.00
N GLY A 34 12.54 3.88 -14.98
CA GLY A 34 11.85 4.86 -14.14
C GLY A 34 10.85 4.22 -13.16
N LEU A 35 10.22 5.07 -12.33
CA LEU A 35 9.26 4.64 -11.31
C LEU A 35 7.87 5.23 -11.55
N TRP A 36 6.87 4.37 -11.41
CA TRP A 36 5.45 4.72 -11.57
C TRP A 36 4.77 4.82 -10.20
N ILE A 37 4.21 5.98 -9.88
CA ILE A 37 3.34 6.23 -8.70
C ILE A 37 3.87 5.49 -7.46
N THR A 38 5.05 5.88 -7.00
CA THR A 38 5.64 5.34 -5.77
C THR A 38 4.80 5.72 -4.57
N CYS A 39 4.47 4.76 -3.71
CA CYS A 39 3.70 4.99 -2.50
C CYS A 39 4.51 4.62 -1.23
N GLY A 40 3.91 3.89 -0.29
CA GLY A 40 4.54 3.42 0.94
C GLY A 40 5.83 2.61 0.74
N ALA A 41 6.62 2.52 1.81
CA ALA A 41 7.87 1.77 1.79
C ALA A 41 8.22 1.16 3.14
N SER A 42 8.97 0.07 3.11
CA SER A 42 9.51 -0.58 4.29
C SER A 42 11.03 -0.75 4.22
N ILE A 43 11.62 -1.19 5.32
CA ILE A 43 13.04 -1.55 5.39
C ILE A 43 13.13 -3.06 5.52
N SER A 44 13.91 -3.69 4.64
CA SER A 44 14.18 -5.12 4.73
C SER A 44 15.03 -5.45 5.97
N PRO A 45 15.02 -6.70 6.45
CA PRO A 45 15.94 -7.16 7.51
C PRO A 45 17.43 -7.00 7.16
N TRP A 46 17.77 -6.83 5.88
CA TRP A 46 19.13 -6.58 5.40
C TRP A 46 19.39 -5.11 5.03
N ASN A 47 18.58 -4.19 5.56
CA ASN A 47 18.78 -2.74 5.52
C ASN A 47 18.78 -2.13 4.10
N THR A 48 17.86 -2.61 3.27
CA THR A 48 17.52 -1.99 1.97
C THR A 48 16.13 -1.36 2.05
N HIS A 49 15.90 -0.34 1.23
CA HIS A 49 14.61 0.33 1.14
C HIS A 49 13.74 -0.38 0.10
N LEU A 50 12.63 -0.96 0.56
CA LEU A 50 11.63 -1.62 -0.28
C LEU A 50 10.52 -0.61 -0.57
N SER A 51 10.61 0.04 -1.72
CA SER A 51 9.61 0.96 -2.22
C SER A 51 8.44 0.19 -2.83
N SER A 52 7.43 0.91 -3.29
CA SER A 52 6.31 0.35 -4.05
C SER A 52 6.07 1.10 -5.36
N GLU A 53 5.22 0.52 -6.22
CA GLU A 53 4.60 1.16 -7.38
C GLU A 53 3.11 0.79 -7.36
N GLU A 54 2.27 1.81 -7.25
CA GLU A 54 0.82 1.67 -7.07
C GLU A 54 0.07 1.98 -8.38
N TYR A 55 -1.21 1.59 -8.48
CA TYR A 55 -2.13 1.90 -9.57
C TYR A 55 -1.52 1.67 -10.96
N TYR A 56 -0.94 0.49 -11.15
CA TYR A 56 -0.23 0.15 -12.37
C TYR A 56 -1.11 0.38 -13.62
N PRO A 57 -0.53 0.82 -14.75
CA PRO A 57 -1.31 1.06 -15.97
C PRO A 57 -1.89 -0.25 -16.50
N ASP A 58 -3.21 -0.31 -16.70
CA ASP A 58 -3.86 -1.50 -17.26
C ASP A 58 -3.41 -1.74 -18.71
N ALA A 59 -2.64 -2.80 -18.93
CA ALA A 59 -2.00 -3.08 -20.22
C ALA A 59 -3.01 -3.36 -21.34
N SER A 60 -4.18 -3.93 -21.03
CA SER A 60 -5.23 -4.22 -22.02
C SER A 60 -5.89 -2.95 -22.57
N PHE A 61 -5.88 -1.86 -21.81
CA PHE A 61 -6.53 -0.59 -22.15
C PHE A 61 -5.57 0.61 -22.10
N VAL A 62 -4.26 0.36 -22.16
CA VAL A 62 -3.23 1.39 -21.98
C VAL A 62 -3.25 2.47 -23.07
N SER A 63 -3.73 2.14 -24.27
CA SER A 63 -3.72 3.04 -25.42
C SER A 63 -4.57 4.30 -25.23
N THR A 64 -5.55 4.28 -24.32
CA THR A 64 -6.40 5.42 -23.97
C THR A 64 -6.06 6.02 -22.60
N ASN A 65 -5.04 5.48 -21.92
CA ASN A 65 -4.61 5.98 -20.62
C ASN A 65 -3.74 7.25 -20.78
N THR A 66 -4.36 8.41 -20.60
CA THR A 66 -3.72 9.72 -20.76
C THR A 66 -2.64 9.99 -19.70
N GLN A 67 -2.80 9.45 -18.48
CA GLN A 67 -1.79 9.57 -17.42
C GLN A 67 -0.51 8.80 -17.79
N PHE A 68 -0.67 7.59 -18.35
CA PHE A 68 0.46 6.78 -18.82
C PHE A 68 1.17 7.41 -20.02
N GLN A 69 0.42 7.96 -20.98
CA GLN A 69 0.99 8.71 -22.09
C GLN A 69 1.77 9.94 -21.62
N ALA A 70 1.23 10.69 -20.66
CA ALA A 70 1.92 11.82 -20.06
C ALA A 70 3.18 11.38 -19.31
N PHE A 71 3.12 10.28 -18.56
CA PHE A 71 4.29 9.70 -17.92
C PHE A 71 5.38 9.34 -18.95
N SER A 72 5.01 8.63 -20.02
CA SER A 72 5.93 8.24 -21.09
C SER A 72 6.58 9.45 -21.75
N GLN A 73 5.81 10.49 -22.04
CA GLN A 73 6.32 11.75 -22.61
C GLN A 73 7.32 12.43 -21.68
N ASN A 74 7.05 12.47 -20.38
CA ASN A 74 7.93 13.13 -19.41
C ASN A 74 9.20 12.32 -19.11
N LEU A 75 9.14 10.98 -19.18
CA LEU A 75 10.29 10.12 -18.93
C LEU A 75 11.18 9.96 -20.16
N TYR A 76 10.58 9.68 -21.32
CA TYR A 76 11.27 9.27 -22.54
C TYR A 76 11.28 10.32 -23.64
N GLY A 77 10.51 11.40 -23.50
CA GLY A 77 10.30 12.37 -24.58
C GLY A 77 9.34 11.88 -25.68
N ASP A 78 8.70 10.72 -25.50
CA ASP A 78 7.80 10.09 -26.47
C ASP A 78 6.62 9.43 -25.73
N VAL A 79 5.39 9.75 -26.12
CA VAL A 79 4.14 9.22 -25.55
C VAL A 79 3.96 7.70 -25.70
N ASN A 80 4.65 7.06 -26.65
CA ASN A 80 4.47 5.63 -26.97
C ASN A 80 5.65 4.75 -26.52
N LYS A 81 6.65 5.30 -25.85
CA LYS A 81 7.89 4.59 -25.54
C LYS A 81 7.80 3.68 -24.31
N ALA A 82 7.05 4.10 -23.29
CA ALA A 82 6.91 3.33 -22.06
C ALA A 82 6.12 2.04 -22.28
N ASN A 83 6.55 0.94 -21.66
CA ASN A 83 5.85 -0.34 -21.67
C ASN A 83 5.08 -0.53 -20.33
N PRO A 84 3.75 -0.72 -20.34
CA PRO A 84 2.97 -0.85 -19.09
C PRO A 84 3.43 -2.02 -18.21
N TYR A 85 4.01 -3.08 -18.79
CA TYR A 85 4.50 -4.24 -18.03
C TYR A 85 5.82 -4.01 -17.29
N HIS A 86 6.46 -2.84 -17.46
CA HIS A 86 7.63 -2.44 -16.68
C HIS A 86 7.30 -1.78 -15.33
N TYR A 87 6.00 -1.55 -15.06
CA TYR A 87 5.52 -0.82 -13.88
C TYR A 87 4.52 -1.65 -13.07
N GLY A 88 4.34 -1.31 -11.79
CA GLY A 88 3.55 -2.09 -10.83
C GLY A 88 4.37 -3.19 -10.15
N HIS A 89 5.69 -3.02 -10.07
CA HIS A 89 6.61 -3.98 -9.46
C HIS A 89 7.32 -3.35 -8.27
N MET A 90 7.72 -4.15 -7.30
CA MET A 90 8.38 -3.67 -6.07
C MET A 90 9.84 -3.24 -6.36
N PRO A 91 10.20 -1.95 -6.23
CA PRO A 91 11.58 -1.48 -6.35
C PRO A 91 12.35 -1.64 -5.03
N GLU A 92 13.60 -2.10 -5.09
CA GLU A 92 14.51 -2.18 -3.94
C GLU A 92 15.71 -1.26 -4.14
N VAL A 93 15.93 -0.35 -3.21
CA VAL A 93 17.09 0.55 -3.18
C VAL A 93 18.10 0.07 -2.15
N THR A 94 19.33 -0.15 -2.60
CA THR A 94 20.50 -0.37 -1.74
C THR A 94 21.25 0.94 -1.57
N VAL A 95 21.51 1.34 -0.31
CA VAL A 95 22.24 2.57 0.02
C VAL A 95 23.71 2.27 0.23
N SER A 96 24.57 2.98 -0.48
CA SER A 96 26.03 2.94 -0.36
C SER A 96 26.52 3.79 0.82
N ILE A 97 27.71 3.46 1.34
CA ILE A 97 28.31 4.17 2.48
C ILE A 97 28.56 5.66 2.22
N ASP A 98 28.73 6.06 0.96
CA ASP A 98 28.96 7.45 0.58
C ASP A 98 27.66 8.28 0.50
N GLY A 99 26.49 7.64 0.61
CA GLY A 99 25.16 8.24 0.51
C GLY A 99 24.51 8.10 -0.86
N THR A 100 25.17 7.48 -1.84
CA THR A 100 24.54 7.12 -3.13
C THR A 100 23.66 5.88 -3.01
N GLY A 101 22.84 5.58 -4.01
CA GLY A 101 22.03 4.37 -4.03
C GLY A 101 21.92 3.73 -5.41
N SER A 102 21.68 2.42 -5.42
CA SER A 102 21.36 1.64 -6.62
C SER A 102 19.99 1.00 -6.48
N ILE A 103 19.29 0.77 -7.59
CA ILE A 103 17.93 0.24 -7.60
C ILE A 103 17.80 -1.00 -8.50
N LYS A 104 16.91 -1.91 -8.11
CA LYS A 104 16.39 -3.01 -8.94
C LYS A 104 14.89 -3.16 -8.72
N LYS A 105 14.19 -3.87 -9.61
CA LYS A 105 12.76 -4.22 -9.46
C LYS A 105 12.59 -5.72 -9.33
N HIS A 106 11.74 -6.17 -8.41
CA HIS A 106 11.43 -7.60 -8.23
C HIS A 106 10.12 -7.97 -8.89
N TYR A 107 10.22 -8.37 -10.16
CA TYR A 107 9.08 -8.75 -10.98
C TYR A 107 8.39 -10.05 -10.49
N CYS A 108 9.12 -10.93 -9.80
CA CYS A 108 8.55 -12.19 -9.31
C CYS A 108 7.65 -12.05 -8.06
N LEU A 109 7.58 -10.86 -7.44
CA LEU A 109 6.60 -10.57 -6.39
C LEU A 109 5.18 -10.34 -6.95
N GLY A 110 5.04 -10.34 -8.28
CA GLY A 110 3.78 -10.13 -8.97
C GLY A 110 3.48 -8.66 -9.20
N ARG A 111 2.68 -8.41 -10.24
CA ARG A 111 2.27 -7.08 -10.66
C ARG A 111 0.91 -6.74 -10.06
N ILE A 112 0.95 -5.99 -8.96
CA ILE A 112 -0.22 -5.52 -8.20
C ILE A 112 -0.03 -4.04 -7.84
N SER A 113 -1.06 -3.40 -7.30
CA SER A 113 -1.00 -2.05 -6.73
C SER A 113 -0.32 -2.14 -5.36
N HIS A 114 1.01 -2.26 -5.37
CA HIS A 114 1.76 -2.40 -4.12
C HIS A 114 1.63 -1.09 -3.34
N GLU A 115 1.10 -1.14 -2.12
CA GLU A 115 1.20 -0.01 -1.19
C GLU A 115 2.53 -0.09 -0.43
N LEU A 116 2.66 -1.14 0.38
CA LEU A 116 3.85 -1.46 1.15
C LEU A 116 3.96 -2.97 1.34
N VAL A 117 5.19 -3.48 1.25
CA VAL A 117 5.49 -4.89 1.54
C VAL A 117 6.18 -5.04 2.88
N GLN A 118 5.95 -6.13 3.60
CA GLN A 118 6.63 -6.43 4.85
C GLN A 118 7.36 -7.77 4.75
N VAL A 119 8.70 -7.73 4.82
CA VAL A 119 9.53 -8.95 4.89
C VAL A 119 9.58 -9.43 6.34
N MET A 120 9.40 -10.73 6.53
CA MET A 120 9.38 -11.39 7.83
C MET A 120 10.80 -11.68 8.35
N PRO A 121 10.97 -11.97 9.65
CA PRO A 121 12.29 -12.25 10.24
C PRO A 121 13.02 -13.48 9.70
N ASP A 122 12.38 -14.35 8.92
CA ASP A 122 13.05 -15.42 8.17
C ASP A 122 13.81 -14.93 6.94
N GLU A 123 13.73 -13.61 6.66
CA GLU A 123 14.37 -12.92 5.54
C GLU A 123 13.94 -13.45 4.16
N ARG A 124 12.79 -14.13 4.10
CA ARG A 124 12.26 -14.80 2.89
C ARG A 124 10.79 -14.52 2.64
N THR A 125 9.97 -14.62 3.68
CA THR A 125 8.52 -14.47 3.56
C THR A 125 8.18 -12.99 3.48
N VAL A 126 7.38 -12.60 2.49
CA VAL A 126 6.94 -11.23 2.25
C VAL A 126 5.42 -11.20 2.26
N LEU A 127 4.84 -10.35 3.11
CA LEU A 127 3.41 -10.09 3.15
C LEU A 127 3.12 -8.82 2.35
N MET A 128 2.09 -8.88 1.51
CA MET A 128 1.75 -7.82 0.56
C MET A 128 0.23 -7.75 0.38
N GLY A 129 -0.26 -6.58 0.00
CA GLY A 129 -1.64 -6.40 -0.41
C GLY A 129 -1.73 -5.46 -1.61
N ASP A 130 -2.96 -5.21 -2.02
CA ASP A 130 -3.28 -4.44 -3.21
C ASP A 130 -4.12 -3.22 -2.80
N ASP A 131 -3.56 -2.01 -2.90
CA ASP A 131 -4.36 -0.79 -2.80
C ASP A 131 -5.16 -0.62 -4.10
N ALA A 132 -6.32 -1.25 -4.09
CA ALA A 132 -7.28 -1.23 -5.16
C ALA A 132 -8.70 -1.41 -4.61
N THR A 133 -9.70 -1.02 -5.40
CA THR A 133 -11.02 -1.64 -5.30
C THR A 133 -10.94 -3.03 -5.92
N ASN A 134 -11.49 -4.04 -5.23
CA ASN A 134 -11.23 -5.45 -5.50
C ASN A 134 -9.80 -5.91 -5.18
N GLY A 135 -9.12 -5.26 -4.22
CA GLY A 135 -7.80 -5.70 -3.76
C GLY A 135 -7.79 -7.09 -3.11
N GLY A 136 -6.60 -7.68 -3.01
CA GLY A 136 -6.34 -9.00 -2.44
C GLY A 136 -5.19 -9.03 -1.47
N ALA A 137 -5.10 -10.13 -0.71
CA ALA A 137 -3.95 -10.42 0.13
C ALA A 137 -2.99 -11.37 -0.59
N PHE A 138 -1.71 -11.03 -0.61
CA PHE A 138 -0.65 -11.76 -1.29
C PHE A 138 0.49 -12.11 -0.34
N MET A 139 1.18 -13.21 -0.65
CA MET A 139 2.36 -13.64 0.09
C MET A 139 3.38 -14.17 -0.91
N PHE A 140 4.63 -13.74 -0.77
CA PHE A 140 5.75 -14.27 -1.53
C PHE A 140 6.74 -14.96 -0.59
N ILE A 141 7.29 -16.09 -1.01
CA ILE A 141 8.33 -16.80 -0.26
C ILE A 141 9.55 -16.93 -1.15
N ALA A 142 10.61 -16.22 -0.82
CA ALA A 142 11.87 -16.27 -1.54
C ALA A 142 12.54 -17.64 -1.41
N ASP A 143 13.26 -18.07 -2.45
CA ASP A 143 14.04 -19.31 -2.44
C ASP A 143 15.21 -19.24 -1.44
N LYS A 144 15.74 -18.04 -1.19
CA LYS A 144 16.89 -17.80 -0.31
C LYS A 144 16.67 -16.60 0.62
N PRO A 145 17.17 -16.65 1.86
CA PRO A 145 17.21 -15.48 2.73
C PRO A 145 17.92 -14.30 2.07
N LYS A 146 17.37 -13.09 2.24
CA LYS A 146 17.93 -11.81 1.73
C LYS A 146 17.97 -11.66 0.21
N ASP A 147 17.31 -12.55 -0.52
CA ASP A 147 17.31 -12.53 -1.98
C ASP A 147 15.89 -12.73 -2.53
N LEU A 148 15.23 -11.61 -2.81
CA LEU A 148 13.89 -11.58 -3.38
C LEU A 148 13.86 -11.82 -4.91
N SER A 149 14.99 -12.21 -5.53
CA SER A 149 15.06 -12.39 -6.98
C SER A 149 14.35 -13.63 -7.52
N SER A 150 14.01 -14.61 -6.67
CA SER A 150 13.25 -15.79 -7.05
C SER A 150 12.45 -16.38 -5.90
N GLY A 151 11.29 -16.97 -6.21
CA GLY A 151 10.44 -17.58 -5.19
C GLY A 151 9.04 -17.93 -5.66
N ILE A 152 8.16 -18.22 -4.69
CA ILE A 152 6.78 -18.65 -4.92
C ILE A 152 5.82 -17.54 -4.50
N LEU A 153 4.89 -17.18 -5.40
CA LEU A 153 3.81 -16.24 -5.14
C LEU A 153 2.51 -16.97 -4.79
N TYR A 154 1.81 -16.46 -3.78
CA TYR A 154 0.53 -16.94 -3.28
C TYR A 154 -0.49 -15.80 -3.20
N ALA A 155 -1.78 -16.14 -3.33
CA ALA A 155 -2.90 -15.26 -3.03
C ALA A 155 -3.86 -15.92 -2.05
N ALA A 156 -4.48 -15.13 -1.18
CA ALA A 156 -5.37 -15.65 -0.15
C ALA A 156 -6.80 -15.88 -0.65
N LYS A 157 -7.43 -16.91 -0.10
CA LYS A 157 -8.88 -17.08 0.01
C LYS A 157 -9.30 -16.63 1.41
N TRP A 158 -10.25 -15.71 1.46
CA TRP A 158 -10.83 -15.15 2.68
C TRP A 158 -12.12 -15.92 3.02
N ILE A 159 -12.02 -16.83 3.98
CA ILE A 159 -13.16 -17.67 4.39
C ILE A 159 -13.88 -16.95 5.52
N GLN A 160 -14.79 -16.06 5.14
CA GLN A 160 -15.48 -15.16 6.05
C GLN A 160 -16.23 -15.91 7.18
N LYS A 161 -16.12 -15.37 8.40
CA LYS A 161 -16.78 -15.83 9.63
C LYS A 161 -17.81 -14.83 10.15
N THR A 162 -17.48 -13.55 10.17
CA THR A 162 -18.36 -12.48 10.67
C THR A 162 -18.39 -11.31 9.71
N ALA A 163 -19.47 -10.53 9.75
CA ALA A 163 -19.64 -9.33 8.92
C ALA A 163 -19.52 -8.03 9.74
N GLU A 164 -19.81 -8.09 11.03
CA GLU A 164 -19.87 -6.94 11.92
C GLU A 164 -18.48 -6.41 12.26
N LYS A 165 -18.38 -5.09 12.45
CA LYS A 165 -17.15 -4.40 12.91
C LYS A 165 -15.93 -4.72 12.05
N GLY A 166 -16.08 -4.70 10.72
CA GLY A 166 -15.01 -5.06 9.77
C GLY A 166 -14.87 -6.55 9.50
N GLY A 167 -15.59 -7.41 10.23
CA GLY A 167 -15.63 -8.84 9.97
C GLY A 167 -14.35 -9.58 10.38
N SER A 168 -14.36 -10.88 10.13
CA SER A 168 -13.25 -11.79 10.39
C SER A 168 -13.30 -12.98 9.45
N ALA A 169 -12.18 -13.68 9.28
CA ALA A 169 -12.09 -14.86 8.43
C ALA A 169 -10.95 -15.80 8.84
N ASP A 170 -11.04 -17.05 8.38
CA ASP A 170 -9.86 -17.91 8.19
C ASP A 170 -9.22 -17.62 6.82
N LEU A 171 -7.90 -17.77 6.73
CA LEU A 171 -7.15 -17.61 5.50
C LEU A 171 -6.67 -18.95 4.97
N LYS A 172 -6.89 -19.19 3.67
CA LYS A 172 -6.31 -20.31 2.93
C LYS A 172 -5.54 -19.79 1.74
N TRP A 173 -4.34 -20.30 1.50
CA TRP A 173 -3.46 -19.77 0.45
C TRP A 173 -3.53 -20.60 -0.82
N ILE A 174 -3.62 -19.93 -1.96
CA ILE A 174 -3.57 -20.53 -3.30
C ILE A 174 -2.20 -20.22 -3.88
N LYS A 175 -1.43 -21.26 -4.22
CA LYS A 175 -0.17 -21.10 -4.94
C LYS A 175 -0.46 -20.59 -6.35
N LEU A 176 0.11 -19.44 -6.72
CA LEU A 176 -0.05 -18.90 -8.08
C LEU A 176 1.04 -19.46 -9.00
N GLY A 177 2.31 -19.39 -8.59
CA GLY A 177 3.44 -19.85 -9.39
C GLY A 177 4.80 -19.61 -8.75
N HIS A 178 5.85 -20.16 -9.36
CA HIS A 178 7.25 -19.89 -9.05
C HIS A 178 7.91 -19.24 -10.27
N ALA A 179 8.78 -18.26 -10.04
CA ALA A 179 9.59 -17.63 -11.07
C ALA A 179 10.79 -16.88 -10.47
N THR A 180 11.73 -16.54 -11.34
CA THR A 180 12.74 -15.50 -11.09
C THR A 180 12.27 -14.15 -11.65
N SER A 181 12.78 -13.04 -11.09
CA SER A 181 12.49 -11.70 -11.60
C SER A 181 13.03 -11.49 -13.02
N ASP A 182 14.17 -12.12 -13.36
CA ASP A 182 14.75 -12.05 -14.70
C ASP A 182 13.88 -12.72 -15.77
N GLU A 183 13.29 -13.89 -15.45
CA GLU A 183 12.33 -14.57 -16.33
C GLU A 183 11.10 -13.70 -16.57
N VAL A 184 10.51 -13.14 -15.51
CA VAL A 184 9.32 -12.29 -15.63
C VAL A 184 9.62 -10.99 -16.37
N LYS A 185 10.78 -10.36 -16.11
CA LYS A 185 11.21 -9.17 -16.85
C LYS A 185 11.40 -9.48 -18.33
N ALA A 186 12.01 -10.61 -18.68
CA ALA A 186 12.17 -11.01 -20.09
C ALA A 186 10.83 -11.21 -20.79
N LEU A 187 9.79 -11.67 -20.08
CA LEU A 187 8.42 -11.71 -20.60
C LEU A 187 7.84 -10.30 -20.77
N ALA A 188 8.02 -9.41 -19.78
CA ALA A 188 7.58 -8.02 -19.85
C ALA A 188 8.21 -7.26 -21.03
N ASP A 189 9.49 -7.50 -21.31
CA ASP A 189 10.24 -6.89 -22.42
C ASP A 189 9.72 -7.34 -23.81
N LYS A 190 9.06 -8.50 -23.89
CA LYS A 190 8.69 -9.15 -25.16
C LYS A 190 7.19 -9.10 -25.46
N LEU A 191 6.35 -9.31 -24.45
CA LEU A 191 4.93 -9.58 -24.62
C LEU A 191 4.10 -8.30 -24.58
N THR A 192 3.02 -8.32 -25.35
CA THR A 192 1.92 -7.37 -25.24
C THR A 192 0.74 -8.00 -24.50
N SER A 193 -0.25 -7.20 -24.10
CA SER A 193 -1.43 -7.73 -23.42
C SER A 193 -2.16 -8.78 -24.26
N ALA A 194 -2.29 -8.54 -25.57
CA ALA A 194 -2.93 -9.49 -26.49
C ALA A 194 -2.21 -10.85 -26.58
N ASP A 195 -0.92 -10.92 -26.24
CA ASP A 195 -0.20 -12.20 -26.19
C ASP A 195 -0.57 -13.01 -24.93
N ILE A 196 -1.03 -12.36 -23.86
CA ILE A 196 -1.26 -12.95 -22.54
C ILE A 196 -2.74 -13.24 -22.29
N LEU A 197 -3.63 -12.31 -22.64
CA LEU A 197 -5.06 -12.38 -22.39
C LEU A 197 -5.88 -11.49 -23.33
N ASP A 198 -7.16 -11.82 -23.45
CA ASP A 198 -8.20 -10.93 -23.97
C ASP A 198 -9.15 -10.55 -22.81
N VAL A 199 -9.50 -9.27 -22.71
CA VAL A 199 -10.37 -8.73 -21.67
C VAL A 199 -11.53 -7.98 -22.29
N GLN A 200 -12.74 -8.38 -21.92
CA GLN A 200 -13.98 -7.71 -22.30
C GLN A 200 -14.63 -7.09 -21.07
N LEU A 201 -15.15 -5.87 -21.22
CA LEU A 201 -15.85 -5.13 -20.15
C LEU A 201 -17.38 -5.36 -20.18
N VAL A 202 -17.86 -6.06 -21.20
CA VAL A 202 -19.25 -6.49 -21.38
C VAL A 202 -19.22 -7.99 -21.66
N ASP A 203 -20.23 -8.72 -21.19
CA ASP A 203 -20.34 -10.16 -21.41
C ASP A 203 -20.30 -10.50 -22.92
N PRO A 204 -19.28 -11.21 -23.39
CA PRO A 204 -19.19 -11.61 -24.80
C PRO A 204 -20.11 -12.79 -25.12
N VAL A 205 -20.85 -13.34 -24.15
CA VAL A 205 -21.69 -14.54 -24.27
C VAL A 205 -20.89 -15.71 -24.86
N ASN A 206 -19.71 -15.94 -24.27
CA ASN A 206 -18.74 -16.92 -24.73
C ASN A 206 -18.09 -17.63 -23.54
N GLU A 207 -18.28 -18.94 -23.44
CA GLU A 207 -17.81 -19.77 -22.33
C GLU A 207 -16.28 -19.83 -22.19
N ALA A 208 -15.53 -19.46 -23.23
CA ALA A 208 -14.07 -19.33 -23.14
C ALA A 208 -13.64 -18.17 -22.22
N TYR A 209 -14.53 -17.23 -21.92
CA TYR A 209 -14.26 -16.13 -21.01
C TYR A 209 -14.75 -16.46 -19.62
N LYS A 210 -13.88 -16.24 -18.63
CA LYS A 210 -14.23 -16.31 -17.22
C LYS A 210 -14.56 -14.92 -16.69
N LYS A 211 -15.74 -14.77 -16.09
CA LYS A 211 -16.12 -13.55 -15.38
C LYS A 211 -15.34 -13.43 -14.06
N ILE A 212 -14.76 -12.26 -13.81
CA ILE A 212 -14.11 -11.86 -12.56
C ILE A 212 -14.53 -10.44 -12.17
N ARG A 213 -14.31 -10.07 -10.92
CA ARG A 213 -14.38 -8.67 -10.44
C ARG A 213 -12.98 -8.07 -10.45
N TYR A 214 -12.87 -6.83 -10.92
CA TYR A 214 -11.61 -6.10 -11.04
C TYR A 214 -11.89 -4.59 -11.04
N GLY A 215 -11.26 -3.82 -10.14
CA GLY A 215 -11.41 -2.36 -10.10
C GLY A 215 -12.86 -1.88 -9.97
N GLY A 216 -13.69 -2.58 -9.19
CA GLY A 216 -15.11 -2.30 -9.01
C GLY A 216 -16.00 -2.68 -10.20
N LYS A 217 -15.46 -3.32 -11.24
CA LYS A 217 -16.18 -3.67 -12.48
C LYS A 217 -16.04 -5.13 -12.85
N ASP A 218 -16.95 -5.59 -13.70
CA ASP A 218 -16.88 -6.93 -14.25
C ASP A 218 -15.84 -6.95 -15.37
N ASN A 219 -15.00 -7.98 -15.38
CA ASN A 219 -14.13 -8.30 -16.50
C ASN A 219 -14.45 -9.73 -16.93
N TRP A 220 -14.56 -9.94 -18.24
CA TRP A 220 -14.59 -11.26 -18.84
C TRP A 220 -13.20 -11.50 -19.42
N VAL A 221 -12.46 -12.43 -18.83
CA VAL A 221 -11.06 -12.68 -19.17
C VAL A 221 -10.93 -14.03 -19.87
N LYS A 222 -10.26 -14.03 -21.02
CA LYS A 222 -9.84 -15.24 -21.72
C LYS A 222 -8.32 -15.27 -21.77
N TRP A 223 -7.72 -16.27 -21.13
CA TRP A 223 -6.28 -16.48 -21.12
C TRP A 223 -5.80 -17.11 -22.42
N THR A 224 -4.63 -16.70 -22.91
CA THR A 224 -3.99 -17.38 -24.05
C THR A 224 -3.38 -18.72 -23.64
N GLU A 225 -3.13 -19.58 -24.61
CA GLU A 225 -2.39 -20.81 -24.34
C GLU A 225 -0.89 -20.51 -24.21
N ASN A 226 -0.17 -21.32 -23.40
CA ASN A 226 1.29 -21.31 -23.28
C ASN A 226 1.95 -20.05 -22.68
N GLN A 227 1.20 -19.08 -22.15
CA GLN A 227 1.76 -17.89 -21.46
C GLN A 227 1.57 -17.91 -19.94
N LYS A 228 1.54 -19.10 -19.34
CA LYS A 228 1.16 -19.29 -17.92
C LYS A 228 1.93 -18.40 -16.94
N GLN A 229 3.26 -18.30 -17.10
CA GLN A 229 4.09 -17.48 -16.23
C GLN A 229 3.78 -15.97 -16.38
N ALA A 230 3.59 -15.48 -17.61
CA ALA A 230 3.18 -14.08 -17.85
C ALA A 230 1.78 -13.80 -17.26
N GLN A 231 0.84 -14.74 -17.40
CA GLN A 231 -0.49 -14.61 -16.79
C GLN A 231 -0.40 -14.46 -15.27
N ILE A 232 0.45 -15.25 -14.62
CA ILE A 232 0.63 -15.21 -13.16
C ILE A 232 1.31 -13.91 -12.70
N PHE A 233 2.39 -13.49 -13.35
CA PHE A 233 3.26 -12.44 -12.80
C PHE A 233 3.08 -11.05 -13.44
N LEU A 234 2.52 -10.95 -14.65
CA LEU A 234 2.22 -9.66 -15.31
C LEU A 234 0.73 -9.27 -15.24
N GLU A 235 -0.16 -10.24 -15.02
CA GLU A 235 -1.60 -10.04 -14.82
C GLU A 235 -2.07 -10.61 -13.46
N THR A 236 -1.21 -10.49 -12.44
CA THR A 236 -1.34 -11.15 -11.14
C THR A 236 -2.71 -11.00 -10.50
N HIS A 237 -3.24 -9.78 -10.43
CA HIS A 237 -4.57 -9.52 -9.85
C HIS A 237 -5.66 -10.31 -10.59
N ARG A 238 -5.78 -10.14 -11.92
CA ARG A 238 -6.78 -10.85 -12.74
C ARG A 238 -6.60 -12.36 -12.64
N TYR A 239 -5.35 -12.82 -12.67
CA TYR A 239 -5.04 -14.24 -12.58
C TYR A 239 -5.48 -14.82 -11.23
N ALA A 240 -5.15 -14.16 -10.11
CA ALA A 240 -5.57 -14.55 -8.77
C ALA A 240 -7.10 -14.66 -8.65
N ALA A 241 -7.84 -13.65 -9.14
CA ALA A 241 -9.31 -13.70 -9.20
C ALA A 241 -9.81 -14.90 -10.04
N SER A 242 -9.16 -15.14 -11.18
CA SER A 242 -9.53 -16.22 -12.09
C SER A 242 -9.26 -17.62 -11.53
N VAL A 243 -8.35 -17.78 -10.55
CA VAL A 243 -8.09 -19.06 -9.88
C VAL A 243 -8.78 -19.18 -8.52
N GLY A 244 -9.61 -18.20 -8.16
CA GLY A 244 -10.53 -18.29 -7.03
C GLY A 244 -10.04 -17.68 -5.72
N ALA A 245 -8.94 -16.91 -5.74
CA ALA A 245 -8.55 -16.06 -4.62
C ALA A 245 -9.63 -14.99 -4.34
N SER A 246 -9.64 -14.43 -3.13
CA SER A 246 -10.60 -13.40 -2.72
C SER A 246 -10.06 -12.01 -3.05
N LEU A 247 -10.66 -11.37 -4.05
CA LEU A 247 -10.29 -10.04 -4.57
C LEU A 247 -11.44 -9.07 -4.29
N GLY A 248 -11.68 -8.80 -3.01
CA GLY A 248 -12.83 -8.03 -2.53
C GLY A 248 -12.47 -6.84 -1.64
N PHE A 249 -11.22 -6.73 -1.19
CA PHE A 249 -10.79 -5.64 -0.31
C PHE A 249 -10.84 -4.30 -1.05
N THR A 250 -10.93 -3.21 -0.28
CA THR A 250 -10.96 -1.86 -0.81
C THR A 250 -9.90 -1.05 -0.08
N LYS A 251 -8.78 -0.78 -0.77
CA LYS A 251 -7.59 -0.10 -0.23
C LYS A 251 -6.90 -0.87 0.91
N TRP A 252 -6.26 -1.99 0.56
CA TRP A 252 -5.32 -2.66 1.47
C TRP A 252 -4.00 -1.89 1.42
N GLU A 253 -3.73 -1.15 2.49
CA GLU A 253 -2.64 -0.18 2.49
C GLU A 253 -1.43 -0.67 3.30
N GLY A 254 -1.03 0.08 4.33
CA GLY A 254 0.14 -0.21 5.14
C GLY A 254 0.09 -1.59 5.81
N THR A 255 1.25 -2.26 5.82
CA THR A 255 1.43 -3.58 6.43
C THR A 255 2.66 -3.56 7.36
N THR A 256 2.53 -4.03 8.60
CA THR A 256 3.66 -4.13 9.54
C THR A 256 3.55 -5.40 10.39
N VAL A 257 4.62 -5.79 11.07
CA VAL A 257 4.63 -7.01 11.88
C VAL A 257 5.06 -6.73 13.32
N ASN A 258 4.36 -7.37 14.26
CA ASN A 258 4.82 -7.71 15.59
C ASN A 258 5.37 -9.14 15.50
N ALA A 259 6.69 -9.23 15.34
CA ALA A 259 7.42 -10.47 15.15
C ALA A 259 7.43 -11.33 16.42
N SER A 260 7.50 -10.69 17.60
CA SER A 260 7.55 -11.39 18.88
C SER A 260 6.26 -12.17 19.17
N ASP A 261 5.09 -11.56 18.90
CA ASP A 261 3.79 -12.20 19.09
C ASP A 261 3.27 -12.92 17.83
N LYS A 262 4.02 -12.87 16.72
CA LYS A 262 3.63 -13.41 15.41
C LYS A 262 2.28 -12.88 14.93
N VAL A 263 2.13 -11.55 14.91
CA VAL A 263 0.93 -10.86 14.40
C VAL A 263 1.34 -9.85 13.34
N ALA A 264 0.71 -9.93 12.16
CA ALA A 264 0.77 -8.86 11.17
C ALA A 264 -0.40 -7.91 11.35
N TYR A 265 -0.17 -6.62 11.09
CA TYR A 265 -1.19 -5.58 11.07
C TYR A 265 -1.31 -5.01 9.67
N VAL A 266 -2.54 -4.74 9.27
CA VAL A 266 -2.88 -4.25 7.93
C VAL A 266 -3.88 -3.11 8.06
N ALA A 267 -3.61 -2.01 7.37
CA ALA A 267 -4.55 -0.93 7.21
C ALA A 267 -5.54 -1.27 6.08
N MET A 268 -6.82 -1.12 6.38
CA MET A 268 -7.88 -1.14 5.39
C MET A 268 -8.52 0.23 5.40
N ALA A 269 -8.19 1.06 4.41
CA ALA A 269 -8.60 2.45 4.40
C ALA A 269 -10.12 2.58 4.43
N ALA A 270 -10.85 1.71 3.74
CA ALA A 270 -12.31 1.76 3.72
C ALA A 270 -12.94 0.37 3.69
N ILE A 271 -13.99 0.17 4.48
CA ILE A 271 -14.89 -0.96 4.35
C ILE A 271 -16.09 -0.50 3.51
N ALA A 272 -15.89 -0.47 2.21
CA ALA A 272 -16.86 0.02 1.22
C ALA A 272 -16.72 -0.73 -0.11
N SER A 273 -17.57 -0.37 -1.08
CA SER A 273 -17.49 -0.87 -2.45
C SER A 273 -17.54 -2.42 -2.50
N SER A 274 -16.49 -3.06 -3.04
CA SER A 274 -16.42 -4.51 -3.23
C SER A 274 -16.46 -5.34 -1.95
N MET A 275 -16.18 -4.72 -0.80
CA MET A 275 -16.30 -5.38 0.51
C MET A 275 -17.75 -5.48 1.00
N THR A 276 -18.68 -4.75 0.39
CA THR A 276 -20.03 -4.54 0.92
C THR A 276 -21.14 -4.81 -0.10
N ASP A 277 -20.80 -4.85 -1.39
CA ASP A 277 -21.77 -4.92 -2.50
C ASP A 277 -22.24 -6.35 -2.84
N GLY A 278 -21.65 -7.37 -2.23
CA GLY A 278 -22.00 -8.78 -2.47
C GLY A 278 -21.50 -9.33 -3.81
N THR A 279 -20.59 -8.62 -4.50
CA THR A 279 -20.06 -9.05 -5.80
C THR A 279 -18.88 -10.01 -5.70
N THR A 280 -18.32 -10.19 -4.51
CA THR A 280 -17.23 -11.12 -4.19
C THR A 280 -17.60 -11.99 -2.99
N ASP A 281 -16.67 -12.82 -2.54
CA ASP A 281 -16.81 -13.62 -1.31
C ASP A 281 -16.47 -12.84 -0.03
N ILE A 282 -16.12 -11.56 -0.15
CA ILE A 282 -15.93 -10.61 0.94
C ILE A 282 -17.20 -9.75 1.06
N VAL A 283 -17.99 -9.95 2.13
CA VAL A 283 -19.25 -9.23 2.35
C VAL A 283 -19.40 -8.86 3.83
N VAL A 284 -18.89 -7.69 4.20
CA VAL A 284 -18.93 -7.15 5.55
C VAL A 284 -19.82 -5.91 5.66
N ASN A 285 -20.17 -5.52 6.88
CA ASN A 285 -20.95 -4.31 7.12
C ASN A 285 -20.10 -3.07 6.79
N ALA A 286 -20.69 -2.14 6.04
CA ALA A 286 -20.02 -0.93 5.60
C ALA A 286 -19.52 -0.07 6.77
N ASN A 287 -18.32 0.48 6.60
CA ASN A 287 -17.71 1.49 7.46
C ASN A 287 -16.72 2.29 6.60
N LYS A 288 -17.08 3.51 6.25
CA LYS A 288 -16.27 4.34 5.35
C LYS A 288 -14.99 4.82 6.01
N SER A 289 -14.94 4.86 7.34
CA SER A 289 -13.76 5.19 8.13
C SER A 289 -12.73 4.05 8.19
N GLY A 290 -13.04 2.86 7.63
CA GLY A 290 -12.09 1.75 7.57
C GLY A 290 -11.76 1.12 8.92
N ALA A 291 -10.69 0.32 8.92
CA ALA A 291 -10.20 -0.36 10.12
C ALA A 291 -8.75 -0.82 9.99
N VAL A 292 -8.08 -1.04 11.12
CA VAL A 292 -6.85 -1.84 11.16
C VAL A 292 -7.19 -3.29 11.49
N TYR A 293 -6.67 -4.23 10.68
CA TYR A 293 -6.81 -5.66 10.87
C TYR A 293 -5.56 -6.27 11.50
N ALA A 294 -5.75 -7.30 12.33
CA ALA A 294 -4.71 -8.17 12.82
C ALA A 294 -4.83 -9.56 12.17
N LEU A 295 -3.68 -10.14 11.84
CA LEU A 295 -3.56 -11.47 11.25
C LEU A 295 -2.58 -12.31 12.08
N ASN A 296 -3.02 -13.43 12.63
CA ASN A 296 -2.12 -14.34 13.33
C ASN A 296 -1.25 -15.10 12.33
N LEU A 297 0.05 -15.23 12.62
CA LEU A 297 1.04 -15.88 11.76
C LEU A 297 1.47 -17.22 12.35
N LYS A 298 1.48 -18.28 11.55
CA LYS A 298 1.86 -19.64 11.98
C LYS A 298 2.69 -20.36 10.92
N GLY A 299 3.51 -21.31 11.38
CA GLY A 299 4.15 -22.30 10.52
C GLY A 299 3.27 -23.51 10.24
N GLY A 300 3.78 -24.42 9.42
CA GLY A 300 3.16 -25.73 9.17
C GLY A 300 1.84 -25.67 8.39
N GLN A 301 1.58 -24.57 7.67
CA GLN A 301 0.39 -24.43 6.84
C GLN A 301 0.53 -25.20 5.51
N THR A 302 -0.61 -25.45 4.88
CA THR A 302 -0.66 -26.00 3.51
C THR A 302 -1.41 -25.06 2.59
N ASP A 303 -1.08 -25.09 1.30
CA ASP A 303 -1.85 -24.39 0.27
C ASP A 303 -3.17 -25.14 -0.05
N SER A 304 -3.97 -24.57 -0.95
CA SER A 304 -5.26 -25.11 -1.39
C SER A 304 -5.18 -26.50 -2.02
N GLU A 305 -4.00 -26.92 -2.47
CA GLU A 305 -3.76 -28.24 -3.06
C GLU A 305 -3.17 -29.23 -2.05
N GLY A 306 -2.93 -28.79 -0.81
CA GLY A 306 -2.38 -29.62 0.27
C GLY A 306 -0.86 -29.67 0.30
N ASN A 307 -0.16 -28.88 -0.53
CA ASN A 307 1.30 -28.78 -0.46
C ASN A 307 1.71 -27.95 0.77
N ARG A 308 2.82 -28.32 1.41
CA ARG A 308 3.39 -27.54 2.52
C ARG A 308 3.81 -26.16 2.04
N ILE A 309 3.45 -25.13 2.80
CA ILE A 309 3.99 -23.78 2.65
C ILE A 309 5.26 -23.69 3.48
N ASP A 310 6.39 -23.42 2.84
CA ASP A 310 7.71 -23.33 3.50
C ASP A 310 7.91 -21.96 4.16
N SER A 311 7.08 -21.65 5.16
CA SER A 311 7.19 -20.43 5.96
C SER A 311 6.65 -20.64 7.37
N GLU A 312 7.34 -20.04 8.35
CA GLU A 312 6.92 -19.98 9.75
C GLU A 312 6.03 -18.75 10.06
N TRP A 313 5.72 -17.97 9.03
CA TRP A 313 5.09 -16.65 9.10
C TRP A 313 3.83 -16.55 8.22
N THR A 314 3.16 -17.68 7.97
CA THR A 314 1.97 -17.70 7.11
C THR A 314 0.77 -17.14 7.86
N PRO A 315 0.07 -16.11 7.36
CA PRO A 315 -1.16 -15.65 7.97
C PRO A 315 -2.25 -16.73 7.90
N VAL A 316 -2.93 -17.00 9.03
CA VAL A 316 -3.95 -18.06 9.11
C VAL A 316 -5.36 -17.56 9.34
N ASP A 317 -5.50 -16.34 9.84
CA ASP A 317 -6.76 -15.67 10.09
C ASP A 317 -6.58 -14.17 9.92
N MET A 318 -7.71 -13.45 9.90
CA MET A 318 -7.75 -12.01 9.80
C MET A 318 -8.99 -11.49 10.52
N ALA A 319 -8.83 -10.47 11.37
CA ALA A 319 -9.94 -9.80 12.05
C ALA A 319 -9.62 -8.33 12.32
N ALA A 320 -10.63 -7.46 12.23
CA ALA A 320 -10.46 -6.06 12.60
C ALA A 320 -10.18 -5.92 14.11
N ILE A 321 -9.27 -5.02 14.47
CA ILE A 321 -8.99 -4.68 15.87
C ILE A 321 -10.12 -3.77 16.36
N PRO A 322 -10.92 -4.17 17.38
CA PRO A 322 -12.12 -3.43 17.77
C PRO A 322 -11.90 -1.95 18.10
N ASP A 323 -10.77 -1.62 18.71
CA ASP A 323 -10.41 -0.24 19.09
C ASP A 323 -9.95 0.62 17.90
N LEU A 324 -9.58 -0.03 16.79
CA LEU A 324 -9.10 0.59 15.55
C LEU A 324 -10.08 0.38 14.39
N VAL A 325 -11.35 0.10 14.69
CA VAL A 325 -12.45 0.27 13.75
C VAL A 325 -12.90 1.72 13.82
N GLY A 326 -12.83 2.43 12.69
CA GLY A 326 -13.24 3.83 12.60
C GLY A 326 -14.73 4.01 12.87
N GLU A 327 -15.16 5.25 13.07
CA GLU A 327 -16.56 5.57 13.40
C GLU A 327 -17.11 6.66 12.49
N ASP A 328 -17.94 6.26 11.52
CA ASP A 328 -18.68 7.19 10.66
C ASP A 328 -19.67 8.01 11.49
N LEU A 329 -19.67 9.33 11.29
CA LEU A 329 -20.67 10.24 11.84
C LEU A 329 -21.92 10.25 10.97
N LYS A 330 -23.10 10.28 11.61
CA LYS A 330 -24.38 10.42 10.91
C LYS A 330 -24.53 11.77 10.20
N THR A 331 -23.93 12.80 10.77
CA THR A 331 -23.94 14.17 10.25
C THR A 331 -22.56 14.77 10.43
N PRO A 332 -22.06 15.57 9.48
CA PRO A 332 -20.77 16.23 9.64
C PRO A 332 -20.71 17.07 10.91
N ASP A 333 -19.57 17.05 11.61
CA ASP A 333 -19.38 17.84 12.83
C ASP A 333 -19.24 19.35 12.54
N ALA A 334 -18.90 20.16 13.56
CA ALA A 334 -18.76 21.61 13.41
C ALA A 334 -17.65 22.03 12.43
N LEU A 335 -16.58 21.23 12.29
CA LEU A 335 -15.47 21.48 11.37
C LEU A 335 -15.73 20.90 9.98
N GLY A 336 -16.61 19.91 9.88
CA GLY A 336 -16.96 19.24 8.63
C GLY A 336 -16.58 17.76 8.61
N ASN A 337 -15.95 17.23 9.68
CA ASN A 337 -15.54 15.82 9.74
C ASN A 337 -16.75 14.91 9.54
N LEU A 338 -16.56 13.87 8.75
CA LEU A 338 -17.52 12.80 8.47
C LEU A 338 -17.27 11.56 9.34
N ALA A 339 -16.11 11.47 9.98
CA ALA A 339 -15.75 10.45 10.96
C ALA A 339 -15.48 11.09 12.34
N ASN A 340 -15.59 10.28 13.39
CA ASN A 340 -15.32 10.72 14.76
C ASN A 340 -13.85 11.12 14.89
N PRO A 341 -13.54 12.41 15.14
CA PRO A 341 -12.15 12.89 15.15
C PRO A 341 -11.31 12.26 16.28
N ASP A 342 -11.94 11.70 17.32
CA ASP A 342 -11.24 11.04 18.43
C ASP A 342 -10.93 9.55 18.18
N ARG A 343 -11.15 9.08 16.95
CA ARG A 343 -10.78 7.74 16.48
C ARG A 343 -9.98 7.83 15.18
N VAL A 344 -9.36 6.72 14.81
CA VAL A 344 -8.73 6.57 13.50
C VAL A 344 -9.80 6.57 12.42
N ALA A 345 -9.57 7.28 11.31
CA ALA A 345 -10.36 7.16 10.09
C ALA A 345 -9.45 7.05 8.86
N ASN A 346 -9.81 6.15 7.93
CA ASN A 346 -9.02 5.77 6.77
C ASN A 346 -7.54 5.52 7.15
N PRO A 347 -7.28 4.52 8.01
CA PRO A 347 -5.90 4.14 8.31
C PRO A 347 -5.24 3.73 7.02
N ASP A 348 -4.00 4.18 6.85
CA ASP A 348 -3.19 3.91 5.68
C ASP A 348 -1.81 3.44 6.15
N ASN A 349 -0.99 4.38 6.61
CA ASN A 349 0.39 4.11 6.96
C ASN A 349 0.47 3.40 8.31
N LEU A 350 1.13 2.23 8.37
CA LEU A 350 1.34 1.48 9.61
C LEU A 350 2.82 1.25 9.93
N LYS A 351 3.16 1.39 11.22
CA LYS A 351 4.46 0.92 11.71
C LYS A 351 4.37 0.41 13.15
N TYR A 352 4.84 -0.81 13.39
CA TYR A 352 4.94 -1.35 14.73
C TYR A 352 6.35 -1.15 15.31
N SER A 353 6.41 -0.78 16.59
CA SER A 353 7.61 -0.74 17.41
C SER A 353 7.58 -1.89 18.41
N GLU A 354 8.54 -2.80 18.30
CA GLU A 354 8.71 -3.94 19.23
C GLU A 354 9.04 -3.44 20.64
N THR A 355 9.93 -2.45 20.74
CA THR A 355 10.41 -1.96 22.04
C THR A 355 9.31 -1.23 22.80
N LEU A 356 8.52 -0.41 22.10
CA LEU A 356 7.45 0.37 22.73
C LEU A 356 6.15 -0.43 22.89
N ARG A 357 6.02 -1.54 22.16
CA ARG A 357 4.75 -2.26 21.97
C ARG A 357 3.63 -1.31 21.53
N VAL A 358 3.96 -0.47 20.55
CA VAL A 358 3.05 0.53 19.98
C VAL A 358 2.92 0.30 18.48
N LEU A 359 1.67 0.24 18.03
CA LEU A 359 1.32 0.37 16.62
C LEU A 359 1.06 1.84 16.32
N PHE A 360 1.89 2.42 15.46
CA PHE A 360 1.66 3.75 14.92
C PHE A 360 0.76 3.65 13.68
N VAL A 361 -0.20 4.57 13.57
CA VAL A 361 -1.21 4.59 12.50
C VAL A 361 -1.32 6.01 11.94
N GLY A 362 -0.92 6.20 10.69
CA GLY A 362 -1.14 7.41 9.91
C GLY A 362 -2.44 7.31 9.11
N GLU A 363 -3.12 8.45 8.95
CA GLU A 363 -4.35 8.55 8.17
C GLU A 363 -4.12 9.19 6.79
N ASP A 364 -4.75 8.62 5.77
CA ASP A 364 -5.09 9.29 4.51
C ASP A 364 -6.61 9.34 4.36
N SER A 365 -7.24 10.23 5.12
CA SER A 365 -8.69 10.31 5.24
C SER A 365 -9.33 11.37 4.36
N GLY A 366 -10.31 10.92 3.57
CA GLY A 366 -11.39 11.75 2.99
C GLY A 366 -12.57 11.94 3.95
N MET A 367 -12.40 11.65 5.23
CA MET A 367 -13.45 11.74 6.27
C MET A 367 -13.07 12.70 7.40
N HIS A 368 -11.78 12.97 7.61
CA HIS A 368 -11.29 14.03 8.51
C HIS A 368 -10.83 15.25 7.72
N VAL A 369 -11.17 16.45 8.20
CA VAL A 369 -10.75 17.74 7.63
C VAL A 369 -9.22 17.91 7.64
N ASN A 370 -8.55 17.29 8.62
CA ASN A 370 -7.11 17.18 8.70
C ASN A 370 -6.77 15.80 9.27
N ASN A 371 -5.72 15.18 8.75
CA ASN A 371 -5.34 13.83 9.14
C ASN A 371 -4.46 13.79 10.39
N PHE A 372 -4.38 12.63 11.01
CA PHE A 372 -3.67 12.42 12.25
C PHE A 372 -2.63 11.31 12.18
N LEU A 373 -1.65 11.39 13.07
CA LEU A 373 -0.79 10.25 13.45
C LEU A 373 -1.20 9.79 14.84
N TRP A 374 -1.46 8.50 14.99
CA TRP A 374 -1.87 7.87 16.23
C TRP A 374 -0.81 6.89 16.75
N ALA A 375 -0.77 6.71 18.06
CA ALA A 375 -0.10 5.62 18.75
C ALA A 375 -1.14 4.76 19.47
N TYR A 376 -1.21 3.48 19.11
CA TYR A 376 -2.03 2.47 19.77
C TYR A 376 -1.12 1.52 20.56
N GLN A 377 -1.23 1.55 21.89
CA GLN A 377 -0.46 0.66 22.75
C GLN A 377 -1.19 -0.69 22.83
N ILE A 378 -0.58 -1.74 22.27
CA ILE A 378 -1.28 -2.99 21.95
C ILE A 378 -1.70 -3.82 23.17
N ASP A 379 -1.05 -3.64 24.32
CA ASP A 379 -1.35 -4.42 25.53
C ASP A 379 -2.50 -3.79 26.32
N SER A 380 -2.62 -2.46 26.27
CA SER A 380 -3.60 -1.70 27.05
C SER A 380 -4.80 -1.22 26.25
N GLY A 381 -4.72 -1.24 24.91
CA GLY A 381 -5.72 -0.66 24.02
C GLY A 381 -5.75 0.87 24.01
N ARG A 382 -4.76 1.53 24.64
CA ARG A 382 -4.72 2.99 24.72
C ARG A 382 -4.37 3.59 23.36
N LEU A 383 -5.29 4.36 22.78
CA LEU A 383 -5.08 5.17 21.59
C LEU A 383 -4.69 6.61 21.98
N THR A 384 -3.67 7.18 21.35
CA THR A 384 -3.18 8.55 21.62
C THR A 384 -2.85 9.25 20.30
N ARG A 385 -3.39 10.45 20.10
CA ARG A 385 -3.04 11.32 18.97
C ARG A 385 -1.69 11.96 19.20
N LEU A 386 -0.75 11.81 18.26
CA LEU A 386 0.61 12.37 18.34
C LEU A 386 0.78 13.62 17.49
N LEU A 387 0.16 13.65 16.31
CA LEU A 387 0.28 14.72 15.32
C LEU A 387 -1.08 15.01 14.70
N ALA A 388 -1.29 16.27 14.31
CA ALA A 388 -2.31 16.69 13.36
C ALA A 388 -1.61 17.36 12.17
N THR A 389 -1.91 16.91 10.95
CA THR A 389 -1.37 17.50 9.72
C THR A 389 -2.16 18.77 9.36
N PRO A 390 -1.65 19.61 8.44
CA PRO A 390 -2.47 20.68 7.85
C PRO A 390 -3.75 20.12 7.21
N ALA A 391 -4.81 20.93 7.14
CA ALA A 391 -6.07 20.50 6.51
C ALA A 391 -5.89 20.12 5.03
N GLY A 392 -6.59 19.07 4.60
CA GLY A 392 -6.45 18.45 3.27
C GLY A 392 -5.11 17.75 3.02
N ALA A 393 -4.26 17.59 4.04
CA ALA A 393 -3.03 16.79 3.94
C ALA A 393 -3.26 15.40 4.55
N GLU A 394 -2.57 14.39 4.04
CA GLU A 394 -2.45 13.07 4.69
C GLU A 394 -1.27 13.01 5.69
N SER A 395 -1.25 12.00 6.56
CA SER A 395 -0.14 11.67 7.45
C SER A 395 0.56 10.39 6.97
N THR A 396 1.67 10.55 6.25
CA THR A 396 2.35 9.46 5.53
C THR A 396 3.85 9.35 5.91
N GLY A 397 4.58 8.47 5.21
CA GLY A 397 6.01 8.16 5.36
C GLY A 397 6.41 7.81 6.80
N LEU A 398 5.54 7.03 7.42
CA LEU A 398 5.66 6.61 8.80
C LEU A 398 6.79 5.59 8.98
N HIS A 399 7.75 5.91 9.86
CA HIS A 399 8.78 4.97 10.28
C HIS A 399 9.07 5.12 11.77
N ALA A 400 9.50 4.04 12.42
CA ALA A 400 9.86 4.04 13.82
C ALA A 400 11.24 3.38 13.96
N VAL A 401 12.17 4.12 14.56
CA VAL A 401 13.50 3.63 14.93
C VAL A 401 13.58 3.68 16.45
N ASP A 402 13.59 2.52 17.09
CA ASP A 402 13.48 2.42 18.55
C ASP A 402 14.72 2.94 19.26
N ASP A 403 15.91 2.64 18.73
CA ASP A 403 17.20 3.11 19.26
C ASP A 403 18.18 3.38 18.13
N MET A 404 18.48 4.66 17.92
CA MET A 404 19.56 5.15 17.09
C MET A 404 20.47 6.03 17.95
N ASN A 405 21.59 5.46 18.40
CA ASN A 405 22.55 6.09 19.31
C ASN A 405 21.91 6.71 20.57
N GLY A 406 20.97 5.99 21.19
CA GLY A 406 20.30 6.40 22.44
C GLY A 406 19.03 7.22 22.26
N TYR A 407 18.55 7.39 21.03
CA TYR A 407 17.32 8.13 20.72
C TYR A 407 16.35 7.29 19.90
N THR A 408 15.07 7.41 20.25
CA THR A 408 13.95 6.93 19.45
C THR A 408 13.53 8.00 18.45
N TYR A 409 13.15 7.58 17.25
CA TYR A 409 12.57 8.45 16.22
C TYR A 409 11.27 7.86 15.71
N ILE A 410 10.22 8.69 15.70
CA ILE A 410 8.99 8.42 14.96
C ILE A 410 8.98 9.39 13.80
N MET A 411 9.43 8.91 12.64
CA MET A 411 9.44 9.67 11.39
C MET A 411 8.02 9.78 10.87
N SER A 412 7.66 10.96 10.39
CA SER A 412 6.38 11.22 9.74
C SER A 412 6.50 12.45 8.85
N ASN A 413 5.72 12.48 7.78
CA ASN A 413 5.53 13.63 6.92
C ASN A 413 4.05 13.85 6.64
N PHE A 414 3.75 15.00 6.06
CA PHE A 414 2.45 15.21 5.43
C PHE A 414 2.64 15.43 3.93
N GLN A 415 1.69 14.96 3.13
CA GLN A 415 1.64 15.19 1.69
C GLN A 415 0.49 16.15 1.33
N HIS A 416 0.60 16.80 0.16
CA HIS A 416 -0.47 17.55 -0.52
C HIS A 416 -1.38 18.43 0.38
N PRO A 417 -0.84 19.32 1.23
CA PRO A 417 -1.69 20.16 2.09
C PRO A 417 -2.61 21.07 1.26
N GLY A 418 -3.88 21.13 1.67
CA GLY A 418 -4.93 21.84 0.95
C GLY A 418 -5.38 21.16 -0.33
N ASP A 419 -5.34 19.82 -0.39
CA ASP A 419 -6.11 19.06 -1.36
C ASP A 419 -7.60 19.11 -0.98
N TRP A 420 -8.26 20.18 -1.44
CA TRP A 420 -9.58 20.54 -0.96
C TRP A 420 -10.69 19.75 -1.64
N GLU A 421 -11.29 18.82 -0.91
CA GLU A 421 -12.59 18.25 -1.27
C GLU A 421 -13.73 19.27 -1.11
N LEU A 422 -14.12 19.89 -2.23
CA LEU A 422 -15.17 20.92 -2.29
C LEU A 422 -16.14 20.63 -3.44
N THR A 423 -17.42 20.84 -3.17
CA THR A 423 -18.44 21.02 -4.22
C THR A 423 -18.57 22.50 -4.51
N LYS A 424 -18.62 22.85 -5.81
CA LYS A 424 -18.78 24.23 -6.27
C LYS A 424 -19.94 24.33 -7.25
N ASP A 425 -20.59 25.49 -7.27
CA ASP A 425 -21.56 25.82 -8.32
C ASP A 425 -20.87 26.23 -9.64
N GLU A 426 -21.66 26.53 -10.65
CA GLU A 426 -21.19 26.95 -11.98
C GLU A 426 -20.37 28.27 -11.96
N LEU A 427 -20.53 29.07 -10.91
CA LEU A 427 -19.79 30.33 -10.69
C LEU A 427 -18.51 30.11 -9.89
N GLY A 428 -18.24 28.87 -9.45
CA GLY A 428 -17.08 28.49 -8.65
C GLY A 428 -17.23 28.76 -7.15
N GLN A 429 -18.42 29.14 -6.68
CA GLN A 429 -18.69 29.33 -5.25
C GLN A 429 -18.77 27.99 -4.54
N VAL A 430 -18.15 27.87 -3.36
CA VAL A 430 -18.20 26.66 -2.55
C VAL A 430 -19.62 26.46 -1.99
N THR A 431 -20.21 25.29 -2.26
CA THR A 431 -21.57 24.92 -1.83
C THR A 431 -21.58 23.71 -0.90
N GLY A 432 -20.47 22.98 -0.78
CA GLY A 432 -20.37 21.78 0.06
C GLY A 432 -19.00 21.11 -0.03
N GLY A 433 -18.90 19.89 0.47
CA GLY A 433 -17.66 19.11 0.58
C GLY A 433 -17.11 19.07 2.01
N LEU A 434 -16.20 18.13 2.27
CA LEU A 434 -15.56 17.90 3.57
C LEU A 434 -14.95 19.20 4.13
N HIS A 435 -14.27 19.95 3.27
CA HIS A 435 -13.50 21.13 3.67
C HIS A 435 -14.28 22.45 3.59
N ALA A 436 -15.57 22.42 3.23
CA ALA A 436 -16.34 23.62 2.92
C ALA A 436 -16.38 24.64 4.06
N LYS A 437 -16.46 24.16 5.31
CA LYS A 437 -16.58 25.01 6.50
C LYS A 437 -15.28 25.72 6.86
N VAL A 438 -14.13 25.22 6.40
CA VAL A 438 -12.81 25.71 6.79
C VAL A 438 -12.03 26.35 5.63
N PHE A 439 -12.40 26.04 4.39
CA PHE A 439 -11.67 26.42 3.18
C PHE A 439 -11.36 27.93 3.10
N GLU A 440 -12.37 28.79 3.28
CA GLU A 440 -12.17 30.25 3.17
C GLU A 440 -11.15 30.78 4.18
N SER A 441 -11.09 30.18 5.37
CA SER A 441 -10.16 30.58 6.42
C SER A 441 -8.77 29.98 6.23
N LEU A 442 -8.68 28.73 5.76
CA LEU A 442 -7.44 27.97 5.74
C LEU A 442 -6.67 28.05 4.42
N ASP A 443 -7.35 28.17 3.26
CA ASP A 443 -6.67 28.19 1.95
C ASP A 443 -5.61 29.30 1.81
N PRO A 444 -5.85 30.55 2.24
CA PRO A 444 -4.82 31.59 2.22
C PRO A 444 -3.59 31.23 3.08
N LEU A 445 -3.81 30.57 4.23
CA LEU A 445 -2.74 30.15 5.14
C LEU A 445 -1.96 28.98 4.56
N VAL A 446 -2.63 27.98 4.00
CA VAL A 446 -1.99 26.83 3.34
C VAL A 446 -1.13 27.32 2.18
N LYS A 447 -1.67 28.18 1.30
CA LYS A 447 -0.91 28.72 0.17
C LYS A 447 0.33 29.50 0.61
N LYS A 448 0.20 30.31 1.66
CA LYS A 448 1.30 31.09 2.23
C LYS A 448 2.42 30.20 2.81
N ASN A 449 2.06 29.15 3.56
CA ASN A 449 3.02 28.36 4.31
C ASN A 449 3.61 27.17 3.53
N PHE A 450 2.92 26.69 2.49
CA PHE A 450 3.29 25.45 1.78
C PHE A 450 3.49 25.65 0.28
N LYS A 451 4.21 26.72 -0.10
CA LYS A 451 4.58 27.02 -1.51
C LYS A 451 3.38 26.93 -2.47
N ASN A 452 2.27 27.59 -2.13
CA ASN A 452 1.02 27.53 -2.91
C ASN A 452 0.49 26.09 -3.11
N ARG A 453 0.59 25.25 -2.06
CA ARG A 453 0.21 23.82 -2.01
C ARG A 453 1.21 22.85 -2.67
N PHE A 454 2.33 23.34 -3.20
CA PHE A 454 3.40 22.50 -3.76
C PHE A 454 4.52 22.17 -2.76
N GLY A 455 4.33 22.48 -1.47
CA GLY A 455 5.26 22.19 -0.40
C GLY A 455 4.73 21.12 0.55
N ALA A 456 5.57 20.14 0.86
CA ALA A 456 5.40 19.17 1.94
C ALA A 456 6.50 19.37 3.00
N ALA A 457 6.36 18.74 4.17
CA ALA A 457 7.42 18.69 5.16
C ALA A 457 7.68 17.25 5.61
N VAL A 458 8.95 16.89 5.71
CA VAL A 458 9.42 15.62 6.29
C VAL A 458 10.04 15.91 7.64
N GLY A 459 9.65 15.15 8.66
CA GLY A 459 10.11 15.37 10.03
C GLY A 459 10.07 14.13 10.89
N TYR A 460 10.25 14.34 12.19
CA TYR A 460 10.23 13.29 13.19
C TYR A 460 9.85 13.84 14.57
N LEU A 461 9.30 12.96 15.41
CA LEU A 461 9.29 13.11 16.86
C LEU A 461 10.49 12.34 17.40
N THR A 462 11.18 12.89 18.41
CA THR A 462 12.31 12.21 19.05
C THR A 462 12.21 12.24 20.57
N ALA A 463 12.69 11.17 21.20
CA ALA A 463 12.81 11.03 22.65
C ALA A 463 14.06 10.19 22.95
N ARG A 464 14.53 10.21 24.21
CA ARG A 464 15.55 9.25 24.64
C ARG A 464 14.99 7.83 24.57
N ALA A 465 15.82 6.89 24.14
CA ALA A 465 15.41 5.50 24.01
C ALA A 465 14.98 4.92 25.37
N PRO A 466 13.94 4.05 25.41
CA PRO A 466 13.51 3.40 26.64
C PRO A 466 14.64 2.55 27.24
N GLY A 467 14.87 2.68 28.55
CA GLY A 467 15.86 1.86 29.28
C GLY A 467 17.27 2.46 29.39
N LEU A 468 17.45 3.74 29.02
CA LEU A 468 18.67 4.54 29.28
C LEU A 468 18.47 5.59 30.37
#